data_AF-A0A9W6XIM2-F1
#
_entry.id   AF-A0A9W6XIM2-F1
#
_cell.length_a   1.000
_cell.length_b   1.000
_cell.length_c   1.000
_cell.angle_alpha   90.00
_cell.angle_beta   90.00
_cell.angle_gamma   90.00
#
_symmetry.space_group_name_H-M   'P 1'
#
loop_
_entity.id
_entity.type
_entity.pdbx_description
1 polymer ?
#
loop_
_entity_poly.entity_id
_entity_poly.type
_entity_poly.pdbx_seq_one_letter_code
_entity_poly.pdbx_strand_id
1 'polypeptide(L)'
;MANRDFVKLVLKAHKKSALPQLPLEQLGLTNFIVADDTWTKELYWDNHVLPVCKDLKFRVQHNALGFLYKFHWRTNVASPDQCIHNCSAKENAVHLFWECRVAQFQWDFFLRPFNVLFTQPAVWQMLLFPDTTKILPTAIRLYGEPAVFITFSIIRCCVLRALWLHQNKWLYNLNVSTSSPFVQHHAKAYARLHLSLFKAKAFTKNNKKWIQMAEYLENQLCLVTTITSVDTTTTTSATTALSPTLSTGILPDPVDPRSPLSAFALESSLQSSSSAGPPSLSIANLGVLERSDS
;
A
#
# COMPACT_ATOMS: atom_id res chain seq x y z
N MET A 1 -33.57 -23.49 -5.13
CA MET A 1 -33.80 -22.03 -5.08
C MET A 1 -33.35 -21.45 -6.41
N ALA A 2 -34.21 -20.74 -7.14
CA ALA A 2 -33.84 -20.17 -8.44
C ALA A 2 -33.10 -18.84 -8.24
N ASN A 3 -32.24 -18.45 -9.19
CA ASN A 3 -31.43 -17.23 -9.09
C ASN A 3 -32.29 -15.95 -8.90
N ARG A 4 -33.50 -15.95 -9.46
CA ARG A 4 -34.49 -14.87 -9.27
C ARG A 4 -34.95 -14.72 -7.82
N ASP A 5 -35.03 -15.81 -7.07
CA ASP A 5 -35.48 -15.81 -5.68
C ASP A 5 -34.37 -15.27 -4.76
N PHE A 6 -33.11 -15.57 -5.07
CA PHE A 6 -31.95 -14.99 -4.41
C PHE A 6 -31.90 -13.47 -4.62
N VAL A 7 -32.06 -12.98 -5.85
CA VAL A 7 -32.09 -11.53 -6.15
C VAL A 7 -33.24 -10.85 -5.40
N LYS A 8 -34.43 -11.45 -5.36
CA LYS A 8 -35.56 -10.90 -4.58
C LYS A 8 -35.29 -10.92 -3.08
N LEU A 9 -34.59 -11.93 -2.55
CA LEU A 9 -34.19 -12.02 -1.15
C LEU A 9 -33.20 -10.89 -0.81
N VAL A 10 -32.16 -10.69 -1.64
CA VAL A 10 -31.18 -9.60 -1.47
C VAL A 10 -31.88 -8.23 -1.52
N LEU A 11 -32.74 -8.00 -2.52
CA LEU A 11 -33.48 -6.74 -2.62
C LEU A 11 -34.46 -6.52 -1.45
N LYS A 12 -35.05 -7.58 -0.90
CA LYS A 12 -35.95 -7.50 0.26
C LYS A 12 -35.17 -7.26 1.56
N ALA A 13 -33.98 -7.84 1.70
CA ALA A 13 -33.06 -7.55 2.80
C ALA A 13 -32.56 -6.09 2.78
N HIS A 14 -32.39 -5.51 1.59
CA HIS A 14 -32.01 -4.11 1.41
C HIS A 14 -33.11 -3.08 1.77
N LYS A 15 -34.39 -3.46 1.86
CA LYS A 15 -35.50 -2.51 2.12
C LYS A 15 -35.45 -1.83 3.50
N LYS A 16 -34.64 -2.35 4.43
CA LYS A 16 -34.35 -1.76 5.75
C LYS A 16 -32.88 -1.94 6.13
N SER A 17 -31.94 -1.82 5.18
CA SER A 17 -30.52 -1.89 5.55
C SER A 17 -30.13 -0.57 6.23
N ALA A 18 -30.38 -0.46 7.53
CA ALA A 18 -29.55 0.41 8.35
C ALA A 18 -28.10 -0.02 8.09
N LEU A 19 -27.24 0.94 7.77
CA LEU A 19 -25.82 0.65 7.57
C LEU A 19 -25.31 -0.06 8.83
N PRO A 20 -24.66 -1.22 8.69
CA PRO A 20 -24.14 -1.94 9.85
C PRO A 20 -23.19 -1.02 10.61
N GLN A 21 -23.31 -1.00 11.94
CA GLN A 21 -22.38 -0.23 12.77
C GLN A 21 -20.97 -0.79 12.57
N LEU A 22 -20.05 0.08 12.19
CA LEU A 22 -18.65 -0.30 12.01
C LEU A 22 -17.96 -0.36 13.38
N PRO A 23 -17.09 -1.36 13.63
CA PRO A 23 -16.31 -1.47 14.86
C PRO A 23 -15.15 -0.46 14.86
N LEU A 24 -15.46 0.83 14.85
CA LEU A 24 -14.49 1.93 14.68
C LEU A 24 -13.55 2.11 15.86
N GLU A 25 -13.93 1.64 17.05
CA GLU A 25 -13.06 1.63 18.23
C GLU A 25 -11.78 0.82 17.98
N GLN A 26 -11.88 -0.29 17.23
CA GLN A 26 -10.73 -1.12 16.86
C GLN A 26 -9.80 -0.42 15.85
N LEU A 27 -10.28 0.65 15.21
CA LEU A 27 -9.50 1.55 14.37
C LEU A 27 -9.07 2.81 15.14
N GLY A 28 -9.19 2.85 16.48
CA GLY A 28 -8.80 4.00 17.29
C GLY A 28 -9.72 5.21 17.16
N LEU A 29 -10.96 5.02 16.67
CA LEU A 29 -11.95 6.07 16.48
C LEU A 29 -13.09 5.93 17.49
N THR A 30 -12.86 6.37 18.73
CA THR A 30 -13.89 6.37 19.79
C THR A 30 -14.90 7.50 19.55
N ASN A 31 -16.20 7.21 19.72
CA ASN A 31 -17.31 8.17 19.55
C ASN A 31 -17.38 8.85 18.18
N PHE A 32 -16.81 8.23 17.15
CA PHE A 32 -16.88 8.75 15.79
C PHE A 32 -18.15 8.28 15.09
N ILE A 33 -18.87 9.22 14.48
CA ILE A 33 -20.07 8.94 13.69
C ILE A 33 -19.76 9.23 12.23
N VAL A 34 -19.85 8.20 11.40
CA VAL A 34 -19.69 8.29 9.94
C VAL A 34 -20.92 8.98 9.38
N ALA A 35 -20.74 9.93 8.45
CA ALA A 35 -21.88 10.59 7.80
C ALA A 35 -22.62 9.61 6.88
N ASP A 36 -23.94 9.80 6.75
CA ASP A 36 -24.78 8.89 5.94
C ASP A 36 -24.34 8.84 4.47
N ASP A 37 -23.78 9.94 3.94
CA ASP A 37 -23.34 10.07 2.57
C ASP A 37 -21.86 9.68 2.33
N THR A 38 -21.12 9.29 3.38
CA THR A 38 -19.70 8.92 3.29
C THR A 38 -19.47 7.82 2.26
N TRP A 39 -20.31 6.79 2.23
CA TRP A 39 -20.14 5.66 1.29
C TRP A 39 -20.40 6.03 -0.16
N THR A 40 -21.34 6.93 -0.41
CA THR A 40 -21.61 7.45 -1.75
C THR A 40 -20.43 8.28 -2.25
N LYS A 41 -19.86 9.13 -1.38
CA LYS A 41 -18.65 9.90 -1.69
C LYS A 41 -17.43 9.01 -1.93
N GLU A 42 -17.20 8.04 -1.07
CA GLU A 42 -16.10 7.06 -1.20
C GLU A 42 -16.21 6.28 -2.50
N LEU A 43 -17.41 5.79 -2.86
CA LEU A 43 -17.65 5.10 -4.12
C LEU A 43 -17.37 6.02 -5.33
N TYR A 44 -17.75 7.30 -5.25
CA TYR A 44 -17.46 8.28 -6.29
C TYR A 44 -15.94 8.46 -6.49
N TRP A 45 -15.18 8.63 -5.41
CA TRP A 45 -13.72 8.77 -5.46
C TRP A 45 -13.03 7.48 -5.92
N ASP A 46 -13.53 6.31 -5.52
CA ASP A 46 -13.00 5.00 -5.87
C ASP A 46 -13.08 4.67 -7.37
N ASN A 47 -13.90 5.39 -8.13
CA ASN A 47 -13.95 5.26 -9.60
C ASN A 47 -12.67 5.76 -10.29
N HIS A 48 -11.71 6.30 -9.53
CA HIS A 48 -10.44 6.80 -10.02
C HIS A 48 -9.24 5.96 -9.55
N VAL A 49 -9.48 4.88 -8.80
CA VAL A 49 -8.45 4.01 -8.23
C VAL A 49 -8.65 2.57 -8.72
N LEU A 50 -7.57 1.80 -8.77
CA LEU A 50 -7.58 0.41 -9.22
C LEU A 50 -8.37 -0.42 -8.20
N PRO A 51 -9.10 -1.46 -8.65
CA PRO A 51 -9.90 -2.32 -7.78
C PRO A 51 -9.14 -2.84 -6.54
N VAL A 52 -7.89 -3.27 -6.72
CA VAL A 52 -7.07 -3.79 -5.62
C VAL A 52 -6.77 -2.74 -4.54
N CYS A 53 -6.62 -1.47 -4.90
CA CYS A 53 -6.31 -0.42 -3.95
C CYS A 53 -7.56 0.01 -3.17
N LYS A 54 -8.70 0.13 -3.85
CA LYS A 54 -9.97 0.46 -3.19
C LYS A 54 -10.50 -0.68 -2.33
N ASP A 55 -10.30 -1.94 -2.72
CA ASP A 55 -10.61 -3.11 -1.89
C ASP A 55 -9.82 -3.08 -0.58
N LEU A 56 -8.50 -2.84 -0.67
CA LEU A 56 -7.68 -2.71 0.52
C LEU A 56 -8.17 -1.60 1.45
N LYS A 57 -8.41 -0.39 0.91
CA LYS A 57 -8.96 0.73 1.69
C LYS A 57 -10.28 0.36 2.35
N PHE A 58 -11.21 -0.24 1.60
CA PHE A 58 -12.50 -0.69 2.13
C PHE A 58 -12.30 -1.66 3.30
N ARG A 59 -11.38 -2.63 3.15
CA ARG A 59 -11.04 -3.57 4.22
C ARG A 59 -10.39 -2.90 5.43
N VAL A 60 -9.60 -1.85 5.26
CA VAL A 60 -9.08 -1.03 6.38
C VAL A 60 -10.25 -0.37 7.11
N GLN A 61 -11.14 0.33 6.39
CA GLN A 61 -12.29 1.05 6.97
C GLN A 61 -13.25 0.13 7.73
N HIS A 62 -13.32 -1.16 7.37
CA HIS A 62 -14.18 -2.16 8.00
C HIS A 62 -13.42 -3.06 9.00
N ASN A 63 -12.17 -2.75 9.33
CA ASN A 63 -11.29 -3.60 10.14
C ASN A 63 -11.26 -5.08 9.67
N ALA A 64 -11.30 -5.31 8.36
CA ALA A 64 -11.35 -6.62 7.71
C ALA A 64 -9.97 -7.14 7.24
N LEU A 65 -8.89 -6.50 7.71
CA LEU A 65 -7.52 -6.98 7.49
C LEU A 65 -7.05 -7.89 8.64
N GLY A 66 -6.23 -8.87 8.31
CA GLY A 66 -5.59 -9.77 9.25
C GLY A 66 -4.31 -9.16 9.80
N PHE A 67 -4.43 -8.19 10.70
CA PHE A 67 -3.27 -7.66 11.44
C PHE A 67 -2.73 -8.70 12.42
N LEU A 68 -1.44 -8.61 12.76
CA LEU A 68 -0.77 -9.60 13.61
C LEU A 68 -1.44 -9.80 14.98
N TYR A 69 -2.02 -8.76 15.58
CA TYR A 69 -2.76 -8.91 16.85
C TYR A 69 -3.91 -9.92 16.78
N LYS A 70 -4.53 -10.11 15.60
CA LYS A 70 -5.64 -11.07 15.41
C LYS A 70 -5.19 -12.52 15.43
N PHE A 71 -3.88 -12.77 15.33
CA PHE A 71 -3.29 -14.11 15.33
C PHE A 71 -2.61 -14.46 16.65
N HIS A 72 -2.70 -13.62 17.70
CA HIS A 72 -2.04 -13.86 18.99
C HIS A 72 -2.44 -15.21 19.62
N TRP A 73 -3.65 -15.71 19.34
CA TRP A 73 -4.14 -16.97 19.87
C TRP A 73 -3.46 -18.21 19.26
N ARG A 74 -2.69 -18.05 18.17
CA ARG A 74 -1.94 -19.14 17.55
C ARG A 74 -0.67 -19.42 18.37
N THR A 75 -0.77 -20.31 19.34
CA THR A 75 0.33 -20.69 20.24
C THR A 75 1.52 -21.36 19.55
N ASN A 76 1.31 -21.96 18.37
CA ASN A 76 2.30 -22.81 17.69
C ASN A 76 3.10 -22.09 16.60
N VAL A 77 2.84 -20.81 16.37
CA VAL A 77 3.63 -19.99 15.44
C VAL A 77 4.06 -18.78 16.24
N ALA A 78 5.37 -18.67 16.50
CA ALA A 78 5.97 -17.50 17.11
C ALA A 78 5.92 -16.32 16.12
N SER A 79 4.74 -15.89 15.74
CA SER A 79 4.55 -14.63 15.05
C SER A 79 4.59 -13.54 16.11
N PRO A 80 5.62 -12.68 16.12
CA PRO A 80 5.63 -11.56 17.05
C PRO A 80 4.35 -10.73 16.84
N ASP A 81 3.66 -10.37 17.93
CA ASP A 81 2.53 -9.44 17.88
C ASP A 81 3.01 -7.99 17.64
N GLN A 82 4.32 -7.80 17.59
CA GLN A 82 5.02 -6.56 17.32
C GLN A 82 4.97 -6.18 15.84
N CYS A 83 5.11 -4.88 15.60
CA CYS A 83 5.22 -4.33 14.26
C CYS A 83 6.41 -4.92 13.50
N ILE A 84 6.21 -5.26 12.22
CA ILE A 84 7.26 -5.75 11.32
C ILE A 84 8.45 -4.79 11.19
N HIS A 85 8.25 -3.49 11.47
CA HIS A 85 9.26 -2.44 11.37
C HIS A 85 10.08 -2.29 12.66
N ASN A 86 10.15 -3.33 13.48
CA ASN A 86 10.82 -3.37 14.78
C ASN A 86 10.35 -2.26 15.74
N CYS A 87 9.05 -1.94 15.72
CA CYS A 87 8.48 -1.04 16.73
C CYS A 87 8.12 -1.85 17.98
N SER A 88 8.24 -1.25 19.16
CA SER A 88 7.86 -1.88 20.44
C SER A 88 6.36 -2.06 20.60
N ALA A 89 5.56 -1.32 19.83
CA ALA A 89 4.10 -1.39 19.86
C ALA A 89 3.57 -2.64 19.15
N LYS A 90 2.42 -3.12 19.63
CA LYS A 90 1.66 -4.18 18.96
C LYS A 90 1.14 -3.69 17.61
N GLU A 91 1.25 -4.53 16.59
CA GLU A 91 0.74 -4.19 15.27
C GLU A 91 -0.79 -4.19 15.27
N ASN A 92 -1.38 -3.02 15.14
CA ASN A 92 -2.80 -2.81 14.85
C ASN A 92 -2.94 -1.93 13.59
N ALA A 93 -4.19 -1.63 13.18
CA ALA A 93 -4.44 -0.84 11.98
C ALA A 93 -3.82 0.57 12.06
N VAL A 94 -4.02 1.25 13.19
CA VAL A 94 -3.51 2.60 13.44
C VAL A 94 -1.98 2.58 13.44
N HIS A 95 -1.39 1.60 14.12
CA HIS A 95 0.06 1.49 14.20
C HIS A 95 0.69 1.24 12.82
N LEU A 96 0.24 0.20 12.11
CA LEU A 96 0.82 -0.16 10.81
C LEU A 96 0.66 0.94 9.76
N PHE A 97 -0.50 1.61 9.76
CA PHE A 97 -0.84 2.58 8.72
C PHE A 97 -0.62 4.04 9.09
N TRP A 98 -0.33 4.39 10.35
CA TRP A 98 -0.22 5.79 10.78
C TRP A 98 0.94 6.04 11.73
N GLU A 99 1.02 5.31 12.84
CA GLU A 99 1.96 5.65 13.93
C GLU A 99 3.36 5.08 13.74
N CYS A 100 3.49 3.96 13.04
CA CYS A 100 4.79 3.35 12.79
C CYS A 100 5.71 4.34 12.07
N ARG A 101 7.00 4.39 12.45
CA ARG A 101 8.01 5.26 11.85
C ARG A 101 8.05 5.17 10.33
N VAL A 102 7.88 3.97 9.76
CA VAL A 102 7.83 3.78 8.31
C VAL A 102 6.59 4.45 7.72
N ALA A 103 5.42 4.29 8.34
CA ALA A 103 4.18 4.94 7.92
C ALA A 103 4.26 6.46 8.04
N GLN A 104 4.74 6.99 9.17
CA GLN A 104 4.97 8.42 9.38
C GLN A 104 5.86 9.00 8.28
N PHE A 105 7.00 8.36 8.00
CA PHE A 105 7.89 8.80 6.93
C PHE A 105 7.18 8.87 5.56
N GLN A 106 6.29 7.92 5.25
CA GLN A 106 5.50 8.00 4.01
C GLN A 106 4.51 9.14 4.05
N TRP A 107 3.73 9.29 5.13
CA TRP A 107 2.71 10.33 5.19
C TRP A 107 3.29 11.74 5.25
N ASP A 108 4.42 11.94 5.93
CA ASP A 108 5.16 13.21 5.91
C ASP A 108 5.57 13.63 4.49
N PHE A 109 5.87 12.64 3.64
CA PHE A 109 6.17 12.88 2.23
C PHE A 109 4.90 13.13 1.41
N PHE A 110 3.93 12.20 1.47
CA PHE A 110 2.76 12.18 0.59
C PHE A 110 1.67 13.18 0.97
N LEU A 111 1.58 13.59 2.24
CA LEU A 111 0.60 14.57 2.73
C LEU A 111 1.11 16.00 2.67
N ARG A 112 2.42 16.21 2.48
CA ARG A 112 3.01 17.55 2.34
C ARG A 112 2.27 18.46 1.34
N PRO A 113 1.88 18.01 0.13
CA PRO A 113 1.14 18.86 -0.80
C PRO A 113 -0.26 19.22 -0.30
N PHE A 114 -0.85 18.42 0.59
CA PHE A 114 -2.20 18.62 1.10
C PHE A 114 -2.24 19.55 2.32
N ASN A 115 -1.11 19.76 3.01
CA ASN A 115 -1.02 20.67 4.15
C ASN A 115 -1.37 22.12 3.78
N VAL A 116 -1.20 22.51 2.51
CA VAL A 116 -1.58 23.84 2.01
C VAL A 116 -2.97 23.87 1.37
N LEU A 117 -3.66 22.72 1.31
CA LEU A 117 -4.99 22.57 0.72
C LEU A 117 -6.08 22.36 1.77
N PHE A 118 -5.72 21.81 2.93
CA PHE A 118 -6.65 21.54 4.03
C PHE A 118 -6.51 22.56 5.15
N THR A 119 -7.60 22.79 5.89
CA THR A 119 -7.60 23.74 7.01
C THR A 119 -6.94 23.20 8.27
N GLN A 120 -6.80 21.87 8.36
CA GLN A 120 -6.34 21.16 9.54
C GLN A 120 -5.18 20.24 9.21
N PRO A 121 -4.28 19.97 10.17
CA PRO A 121 -3.21 19.01 9.97
C PRO A 121 -3.77 17.60 9.69
N ALA A 122 -2.96 16.79 9.03
CA ALA A 122 -3.32 15.41 8.77
C ALA A 122 -3.46 14.62 10.07
N VAL A 123 -4.57 13.91 10.20
CA VAL A 123 -4.89 13.03 11.33
C VAL A 123 -5.38 11.68 10.80
N TRP A 124 -5.29 10.64 11.63
CA TRP A 124 -5.71 9.28 11.27
C TRP A 124 -7.15 9.21 10.74
N GLN A 125 -8.07 9.98 11.34
CA GLN A 125 -9.47 10.09 10.92
C GLN A 125 -9.60 10.44 9.44
N MET A 126 -8.79 11.39 8.95
CA MET A 126 -8.83 11.85 7.56
C MET A 126 -8.44 10.73 6.58
N LEU A 127 -7.55 9.83 6.99
CA LEU A 127 -7.17 8.69 6.16
C LEU A 127 -8.33 7.70 6.08
N LEU A 128 -9.06 7.47 7.16
CA LEU A 128 -10.22 6.59 7.11
C LEU A 128 -11.40 7.24 6.39
N PHE A 129 -11.70 8.51 6.68
CA PHE A 129 -12.89 9.23 6.23
C PHE A 129 -12.49 10.65 5.78
N PRO A 130 -12.14 10.86 4.50
CA PRO A 130 -11.65 12.14 3.99
C PRO A 130 -12.66 13.28 4.09
N ASP A 131 -13.95 12.97 4.09
CA ASP A 131 -15.04 13.93 4.25
C ASP A 131 -15.04 14.67 5.59
N THR A 132 -14.33 14.15 6.59
CA THR A 132 -14.08 14.84 7.86
C THR A 132 -13.15 16.05 7.73
N THR A 133 -12.44 16.16 6.60
CA THR A 133 -11.48 17.24 6.35
C THR A 133 -12.09 18.38 5.56
N LYS A 134 -11.83 19.60 6.03
CA LYS A 134 -12.24 20.83 5.35
C LYS A 134 -11.14 21.31 4.41
N ILE A 135 -11.53 21.64 3.18
CA ILE A 135 -10.64 22.21 2.16
C ILE A 135 -10.61 23.73 2.32
N LEU A 136 -9.42 24.33 2.16
CA LEU A 136 -9.26 25.78 2.13
C LEU A 136 -10.06 26.39 0.95
N PRO A 137 -10.77 27.51 1.15
CA PRO A 137 -11.53 28.16 0.08
C PRO A 137 -10.71 28.50 -1.16
N THR A 138 -9.43 28.85 -0.97
CA THR A 138 -8.47 29.10 -2.05
C THR A 138 -8.24 27.85 -2.91
N ALA A 139 -8.07 26.68 -2.30
CA ALA A 139 -7.91 25.41 -2.99
C ALA A 139 -9.21 24.99 -3.72
N ILE A 140 -10.38 25.20 -3.12
CA ILE A 140 -11.68 24.97 -3.78
C ILE A 140 -11.81 25.84 -5.04
N ARG A 141 -11.42 27.13 -4.95
CA ARG A 141 -11.47 28.03 -6.10
C ARG A 141 -10.57 27.55 -7.24
N LEU A 142 -9.32 27.19 -6.92
CA LEU A 142 -8.31 26.75 -7.89
C LEU A 142 -8.66 25.40 -8.51
N TYR A 143 -8.85 24.37 -7.69
CA TYR A 143 -8.90 22.97 -8.13
C TYR A 143 -10.32 22.38 -8.13
N GLY A 144 -11.24 22.98 -7.37
CA GLY A 144 -12.55 22.40 -7.10
C GLY A 144 -12.47 21.27 -6.08
N GLU A 145 -13.48 21.20 -5.21
CA GLU A 145 -13.57 20.20 -4.15
C GLU A 145 -13.45 18.75 -4.65
N PRO A 146 -14.14 18.31 -5.73
CA PRO A 146 -14.01 16.94 -6.21
C PRO A 146 -12.59 16.56 -6.60
N ALA A 147 -11.83 17.47 -7.22
CA ALA A 147 -10.46 17.17 -7.66
C ALA A 147 -9.55 16.90 -6.46
N VAL A 148 -9.68 17.70 -5.41
CA VAL A 148 -8.89 17.58 -4.19
C VAL A 148 -9.18 16.25 -3.50
N PHE A 149 -10.46 15.88 -3.29
CA PHE A 149 -10.79 14.62 -2.63
C PHE A 149 -10.48 13.38 -3.47
N ILE A 150 -10.69 13.43 -4.80
CA ILE A 150 -10.33 12.32 -5.70
C ILE A 150 -8.81 12.08 -5.63
N THR A 151 -8.02 13.14 -5.76
CA THR A 151 -6.56 12.99 -5.77
C THR A 151 -6.00 12.65 -4.38
N PHE A 152 -6.59 13.17 -3.30
CA PHE A 152 -6.30 12.71 -1.95
C PHE A 152 -6.59 11.21 -1.79
N SER A 153 -7.75 10.75 -2.27
CA SER A 153 -8.11 9.33 -2.24
C SER A 153 -7.16 8.45 -3.06
N ILE A 154 -6.70 8.92 -4.21
CA ILE A 154 -5.65 8.25 -5.00
C ILE A 154 -4.40 8.06 -4.15
N ILE A 155 -3.84 9.15 -3.59
CA ILE A 155 -2.60 9.11 -2.82
C ILE A 155 -2.77 8.21 -1.58
N ARG A 156 -3.86 8.39 -0.85
CA ARG A 156 -4.22 7.57 0.30
C ARG A 156 -4.19 6.09 -0.04
N CYS A 157 -4.90 5.67 -1.09
CA CYS A 157 -5.00 4.27 -1.49
C CYS A 157 -3.63 3.70 -1.92
N CYS A 158 -2.79 4.50 -2.59
CA CYS A 158 -1.45 4.08 -2.99
C CYS A 158 -0.53 3.81 -1.80
N VAL A 159 -0.54 4.71 -0.80
CA VAL A 159 0.30 4.57 0.39
C VAL A 159 -0.17 3.41 1.27
N LEU A 160 -1.47 3.30 1.53
CA LEU A 160 -2.04 2.15 2.26
C LEU A 160 -1.66 0.84 1.59
N ARG A 161 -1.75 0.78 0.25
CA ARG A 161 -1.36 -0.40 -0.52
C ARG A 161 0.11 -0.74 -0.40
N ALA A 162 1.00 0.25 -0.46
CA ALA A 162 2.42 0.01 -0.35
C ALA A 162 2.80 -0.48 1.06
N LEU A 163 2.21 0.11 2.10
CA LEU A 163 2.42 -0.32 3.50
C LEU A 163 1.92 -1.76 3.71
N TRP A 164 0.73 -2.09 3.22
CA TRP A 164 0.18 -3.44 3.32
C TRP A 164 0.99 -4.47 2.53
N LEU A 165 1.44 -4.13 1.32
CA LEU A 165 2.28 -5.01 0.51
C LEU A 165 3.61 -5.31 1.20
N HIS A 166 4.21 -4.29 1.81
CA HIS A 166 5.45 -4.43 2.56
C HIS A 166 5.28 -5.37 3.75
N GLN A 167 4.14 -5.29 4.45
CA GLN A 167 3.78 -6.20 5.53
C GLN A 167 3.64 -7.65 5.07
N ASN A 168 2.89 -7.90 3.99
CA ASN A 168 2.78 -9.24 3.44
C ASN A 168 4.14 -9.76 2.95
N LYS A 169 4.95 -8.92 2.31
CA LYS A 169 6.27 -9.34 1.81
C LYS A 169 7.16 -9.82 2.96
N TRP A 170 7.16 -9.12 4.08
CA TRP A 170 7.90 -9.55 5.27
C TRP A 170 7.34 -10.86 5.85
N LEU A 171 6.01 -10.96 6.00
CA LEU A 171 5.37 -12.16 6.56
C LEU A 171 5.66 -13.44 5.78
N TYR A 172 5.72 -13.36 4.45
CA TYR A 172 5.95 -14.51 3.60
C TYR A 172 7.42 -14.72 3.21
N ASN A 173 8.32 -13.79 3.58
CA ASN A 173 9.75 -13.88 3.26
C ASN A 173 10.60 -13.42 4.46
N LEU A 174 10.94 -14.36 5.34
CA LEU A 174 11.67 -14.09 6.59
C LEU A 174 13.04 -13.41 6.38
N ASN A 175 13.62 -13.52 5.19
CA ASN A 175 14.93 -12.94 4.86
C ASN A 175 14.84 -11.52 4.26
N VAL A 176 13.65 -10.96 4.07
CA VAL A 176 13.48 -9.63 3.48
C VAL A 176 13.51 -8.58 4.59
N SER A 177 14.51 -7.70 4.54
CA SER A 177 14.57 -6.55 5.44
C SER A 177 13.46 -5.55 5.15
N THR A 178 12.92 -4.95 6.21
CA THR A 178 11.95 -3.87 6.04
C THR A 178 12.63 -2.58 5.61
N SER A 179 12.08 -1.87 4.62
CA SER A 179 12.67 -0.63 4.13
C SER A 179 11.63 0.44 3.74
N SER A 180 11.80 1.67 4.24
CA SER A 180 10.99 2.82 3.83
C SER A 180 11.11 3.16 2.34
N PRO A 181 12.29 3.03 1.69
CA PRO A 181 12.42 3.24 0.25
C PRO A 181 11.54 2.31 -0.59
N PHE A 182 11.39 1.03 -0.19
CA PHE A 182 10.50 0.09 -0.88
C PHE A 182 9.06 0.60 -0.90
N VAL A 183 8.55 1.00 0.27
CA VAL A 183 7.18 1.53 0.40
C VAL A 183 7.02 2.79 -0.45
N GLN A 184 7.99 3.71 -0.38
CA GLN A 184 7.93 4.97 -1.13
C GLN A 184 7.96 4.73 -2.65
N HIS A 185 8.82 3.83 -3.13
CA HIS A 185 8.91 3.49 -4.55
C HIS A 185 7.59 2.91 -5.08
N HIS A 186 7.01 1.94 -4.37
CA HIS A 186 5.73 1.35 -4.74
C HIS A 186 4.58 2.37 -4.71
N ALA A 187 4.52 3.20 -3.67
CA ALA A 187 3.49 4.24 -3.57
C ALA A 187 3.62 5.28 -4.70
N LYS A 188 4.84 5.72 -5.03
CA LYS A 188 5.09 6.65 -6.15
C LYS A 188 4.71 6.05 -7.50
N ALA A 189 5.07 4.80 -7.76
CA ALA A 189 4.73 4.13 -9.01
C ALA A 189 3.21 4.06 -9.24
N TYR A 190 2.45 3.67 -8.21
CA TYR A 190 0.99 3.64 -8.28
C TYR A 190 0.38 5.04 -8.35
N ALA A 191 0.90 6.01 -7.59
CA ALA A 191 0.43 7.39 -7.63
C ALA A 191 0.61 7.99 -9.04
N ARG A 192 1.76 7.77 -9.68
CA ARG A 192 2.03 8.22 -11.06
C ARG A 192 1.03 7.64 -12.04
N LEU A 193 0.79 6.32 -11.98
CA LEU A 193 -0.19 5.64 -12.84
C LEU A 193 -1.59 6.24 -12.66
N HIS A 194 -2.04 6.39 -11.42
CA HIS A 194 -3.37 6.89 -11.09
C HIS A 194 -3.60 8.34 -11.49
N LEU A 195 -2.63 9.21 -11.19
CA LEU A 195 -2.70 10.62 -11.57
C LEU A 195 -2.66 10.79 -13.09
N SER A 196 -1.89 9.96 -13.81
CA SER A 196 -1.88 9.96 -15.28
C SER A 196 -3.24 9.60 -15.86
N LEU A 197 -3.90 8.55 -15.33
CA LEU A 197 -5.24 8.14 -15.74
C LEU A 197 -6.31 9.20 -15.39
N PHE A 198 -6.21 9.77 -14.19
CA PHE A 198 -7.10 10.87 -13.76
C PHE A 198 -6.97 12.08 -14.67
N LYS A 199 -5.74 12.48 -15.00
CA LYS A 199 -5.42 13.58 -15.90
C LYS A 199 -5.93 13.31 -17.32
N ALA A 200 -5.72 12.11 -17.87
CA ALA A 200 -6.24 11.72 -19.17
C ALA A 200 -7.78 11.82 -19.23
N LYS A 201 -8.48 11.33 -18.19
CA LYS A 201 -9.94 11.46 -18.08
C LYS A 201 -10.39 12.92 -17.97
N ALA A 202 -9.61 13.76 -17.29
CA ALA A 202 -9.87 15.19 -17.19
C ALA A 202 -9.71 15.90 -18.54
N PHE A 203 -8.70 15.53 -19.34
CA PHE A 203 -8.52 16.02 -20.72
C PHE A 203 -9.72 15.68 -21.61
N THR A 204 -10.18 14.42 -21.62
CA THR A 204 -11.36 14.01 -22.41
C THR A 204 -12.62 14.80 -22.03
N LYS A 205 -12.73 15.23 -20.77
CA LYS A 205 -13.85 16.03 -20.25
C LYS A 205 -13.63 17.55 -20.34
N ASN A 206 -12.50 18.01 -20.86
CA ASN A 206 -12.09 19.41 -20.85
C ASN A 206 -12.15 20.06 -19.44
N ASN A 207 -11.84 19.30 -18.38
CA ASN A 207 -11.89 19.78 -17.02
C ASN A 207 -10.53 20.32 -16.56
N LYS A 208 -10.29 21.61 -16.81
CA LYS A 208 -9.02 22.30 -16.53
C LYS A 208 -8.59 22.21 -15.07
N LYS A 209 -9.53 22.31 -14.12
CA LYS A 209 -9.20 22.28 -12.69
C LYS A 209 -8.65 20.92 -12.24
N TRP A 210 -9.19 19.84 -12.80
CA TRP A 210 -8.72 18.48 -12.52
C TRP A 210 -7.32 18.23 -13.08
N ILE A 211 -7.04 18.73 -14.29
CA ILE A 211 -5.71 18.68 -14.89
C ILE A 211 -4.71 19.42 -13.99
N GLN A 212 -5.05 20.65 -13.59
CA GLN A 212 -4.20 21.48 -12.74
C GLN A 212 -3.92 20.83 -11.38
N MET A 213 -4.90 20.16 -10.77
CA MET A 213 -4.72 19.43 -9.50
C MET A 213 -3.77 18.23 -9.66
N ALA A 214 -3.89 17.49 -10.77
CA ALA A 214 -3.02 16.35 -11.05
C ALA A 214 -1.56 16.82 -11.26
N GLU A 215 -1.36 17.87 -12.05
CA GLU A 215 -0.04 18.45 -12.32
C GLU A 215 0.59 19.03 -11.06
N TYR A 216 -0.19 19.69 -10.22
CA TYR A 216 0.27 20.16 -8.91
C TYR A 216 0.86 19.02 -8.08
N LEU A 217 0.15 17.89 -7.95
CA LEU A 217 0.65 16.74 -7.19
C LEU A 217 1.83 16.04 -7.85
N GLU A 218 1.80 15.87 -9.18
CA GLU A 218 2.90 15.28 -9.93
C GLU A 218 4.22 16.04 -9.71
N ASN A 219 4.14 17.37 -9.68
CA ASN A 219 5.27 18.25 -9.40
C ASN A 219 5.70 18.20 -7.93
N GLN A 220 4.77 18.33 -6.98
CA GLN A 220 5.11 18.36 -5.55
C GLN A 220 5.66 17.03 -5.02
N LEU A 221 5.26 15.90 -5.62
CA LEU A 221 5.71 14.56 -5.23
C LEU A 221 6.87 14.04 -6.11
N CYS A 222 7.37 14.85 -7.04
CA CYS A 222 8.42 14.50 -8.00
C CYS A 222 8.13 13.17 -8.73
N LEU A 223 6.92 13.03 -9.28
CA LEU A 223 6.48 11.79 -9.95
C LEU A 223 6.86 11.74 -11.43
N VAL A 224 7.12 12.91 -12.03
CA VAL A 224 7.57 13.03 -13.41
C VAL A 224 9.09 12.89 -13.44
N THR A 225 9.56 11.84 -14.11
CA THR A 225 10.97 11.73 -14.47
C THR A 225 11.16 12.55 -15.74
N THR A 226 11.66 13.77 -15.62
CA THR A 226 12.16 14.49 -16.78
C THR A 226 13.38 13.72 -17.25
N ILE A 227 13.22 12.91 -18.31
CA ILE A 227 14.38 12.39 -19.03
C ILE A 227 14.93 13.60 -19.76
N THR A 228 15.83 14.32 -19.10
CA THR A 228 16.63 15.34 -19.76
C THR A 228 17.47 14.58 -20.78
N SER A 229 17.08 14.65 -22.05
CA SER A 229 17.94 14.24 -23.16
C SER A 229 19.23 15.04 -23.01
N VAL A 230 20.28 14.39 -22.50
CA VAL A 230 21.62 14.96 -22.59
C VAL A 230 21.99 14.79 -24.05
N ASP A 231 21.79 15.85 -24.83
CA ASP A 231 22.32 15.94 -26.18
C ASP A 231 23.83 15.73 -26.09
N THR A 232 24.26 14.55 -26.49
CA THR A 232 25.68 14.20 -26.57
C THR A 232 26.19 14.87 -27.82
N THR A 233 26.57 16.15 -27.72
CA THR A 233 27.44 16.78 -28.70
C THR A 233 28.81 16.12 -28.62
N THR A 234 29.01 15.12 -29.48
CA THR A 234 30.28 14.46 -29.74
C THR A 234 31.28 15.50 -30.26
N THR A 235 32.15 16.01 -29.38
CA THR A 235 33.35 16.73 -29.80
C THR A 235 34.42 15.71 -30.13
N THR A 236 34.60 15.44 -31.42
CA THR A 236 35.71 14.67 -31.97
C THR A 236 37.01 15.42 -31.67
N SER A 237 37.92 14.81 -30.93
CA SER A 237 39.32 15.23 -30.86
C SER A 237 40.21 14.00 -30.85
N ALA A 238 41.08 13.96 -31.84
CA ALA A 238 41.94 12.84 -32.18
C ALA A 238 43.27 12.85 -31.41
N THR A 239 43.98 11.72 -31.52
CA THR A 239 45.41 11.44 -31.23
C THR A 239 45.74 11.21 -29.75
N THR A 240 46.50 10.20 -29.29
CA THR A 240 47.49 9.30 -29.93
C THR A 240 47.64 8.02 -29.08
N ALA A 241 48.10 6.93 -29.72
CA ALA A 241 48.27 5.57 -29.23
C ALA A 241 49.34 5.37 -28.12
N LEU A 242 49.17 4.31 -27.32
CA LEU A 242 50.19 3.31 -26.97
C LEU A 242 49.57 2.12 -26.18
N SER A 243 49.73 0.91 -26.72
CA SER A 243 49.56 -0.42 -26.10
C SER A 243 50.75 -0.72 -25.14
N PRO A 244 50.85 -1.84 -24.36
CA PRO A 244 50.11 -3.11 -24.47
C PRO A 244 49.75 -3.87 -23.16
N THR A 245 49.02 -4.99 -23.33
CA THR A 245 49.32 -6.39 -22.87
C THR A 245 48.17 -7.12 -22.14
N LEU A 246 47.79 -8.28 -22.74
CA LEU A 246 47.10 -9.50 -22.28
C LEU A 246 46.12 -9.47 -21.09
N SER A 247 44.91 -10.02 -21.29
CA SER A 247 44.61 -11.40 -20.83
C SER A 247 43.29 -11.92 -21.40
N THR A 248 43.29 -13.20 -21.73
CA THR A 248 42.27 -14.00 -22.37
C THR A 248 41.14 -14.34 -21.39
N GLY A 249 39.90 -13.98 -21.72
CA GLY A 249 38.71 -14.30 -20.92
C GLY A 249 37.50 -14.57 -21.81
N ILE A 250 36.96 -15.77 -21.69
CA ILE A 250 35.92 -16.40 -22.51
C ILE A 250 34.61 -15.59 -22.45
N LEU A 251 34.05 -15.26 -23.62
CA LEU A 251 32.78 -14.56 -23.81
C LEU A 251 31.65 -15.59 -24.05
N PRO A 252 30.52 -15.55 -23.32
CA PRO A 252 29.31 -16.26 -23.71
C PRO A 252 28.44 -15.41 -24.66
N ASP A 253 27.72 -16.10 -25.54
CA ASP A 253 26.92 -15.57 -26.66
C ASP A 253 25.85 -14.53 -26.28
N PRO A 254 25.49 -13.62 -27.20
CA PRO A 254 24.42 -12.64 -27.00
C PRO A 254 23.03 -13.30 -27.08
N VAL A 255 22.23 -13.11 -26.03
CA VAL A 255 20.82 -13.50 -25.99
C VAL A 255 19.97 -12.46 -26.73
N ASP A 256 19.16 -12.95 -27.67
CA ASP A 256 18.20 -12.22 -28.51
C ASP A 256 17.10 -11.50 -27.67
N PRO A 257 16.89 -10.18 -27.82
CA PRO A 257 15.95 -9.42 -26.99
C PRO A 257 14.48 -9.47 -27.46
N ARG A 258 14.07 -10.45 -28.26
CA ARG A 258 12.67 -10.58 -28.73
C ARG A 258 11.98 -11.85 -28.24
N SER A 259 11.64 -11.89 -26.95
CA SER A 259 10.47 -12.66 -26.47
C SER A 259 10.01 -12.23 -25.07
N PRO A 260 8.72 -11.93 -24.88
CA PRO A 260 8.18 -11.56 -23.58
C PRO A 260 7.73 -12.84 -22.86
N LEU A 261 8.58 -13.45 -22.02
CA LEU A 261 8.24 -14.46 -21.00
C LEU A 261 9.55 -15.08 -20.42
N SER A 262 10.30 -14.35 -19.60
CA SER A 262 11.50 -14.90 -18.92
C SER A 262 11.89 -14.16 -17.63
N ALA A 263 10.92 -13.89 -16.75
CA ALA A 263 11.20 -13.33 -15.41
C ALA A 263 10.80 -14.27 -14.25
N PHE A 264 10.59 -15.57 -14.51
CA PHE A 264 10.23 -16.56 -13.50
C PHE A 264 10.93 -17.90 -13.76
N ALA A 265 12.27 -17.93 -13.75
CA ALA A 265 13.05 -19.17 -13.61
C ALA A 265 14.54 -18.84 -13.50
N LEU A 266 15.01 -18.45 -12.31
CA LEU A 266 16.43 -18.53 -11.95
C LEU A 266 16.60 -18.28 -10.44
N GLU A 267 16.15 -19.26 -9.65
CA GLU A 267 16.62 -19.47 -8.27
C GLU A 267 16.25 -20.91 -7.86
N SER A 268 16.85 -21.87 -8.57
CA SER A 268 16.84 -23.27 -8.18
C SER A 268 18.15 -23.91 -8.62
N SER A 269 19.22 -23.60 -7.90
CA SER A 269 20.42 -24.43 -7.78
C SER A 269 21.35 -23.80 -6.76
N LEU A 270 21.34 -24.32 -5.53
CA LEU A 270 22.52 -24.58 -4.71
C LEU A 270 22.08 -25.08 -3.32
N GLN A 271 22.68 -26.19 -2.88
CA GLN A 271 22.73 -26.79 -1.54
C GLN A 271 21.87 -28.05 -1.28
N SER A 272 22.35 -29.18 -1.82
CA SER A 272 22.64 -30.37 -1.00
C SER A 272 24.08 -30.18 -0.47
N SER A 273 24.42 -30.30 0.80
CA SER A 273 24.35 -31.48 1.66
C SER A 273 24.88 -31.08 3.05
N SER A 274 24.13 -31.32 4.12
CA SER A 274 24.72 -31.65 5.41
C SER A 274 23.68 -32.40 6.25
N SER A 275 24.08 -33.58 6.67
CA SER A 275 23.34 -34.54 7.47
C SER A 275 23.45 -34.19 8.95
N ALA A 276 22.32 -34.01 9.64
CA ALA A 276 22.24 -34.18 11.09
C ALA A 276 20.83 -34.69 11.44
N GLY A 277 20.78 -35.85 12.09
CA GLY A 277 19.56 -36.59 12.36
C GLY A 277 18.63 -35.94 13.41
N PRO A 278 17.40 -36.45 13.54
CA PRO A 278 16.40 -35.92 14.46
C PRO A 278 16.70 -36.33 15.92
N PRO A 279 16.51 -35.46 16.91
CA PRO A 279 16.48 -35.88 18.30
C PRO A 279 15.14 -36.56 18.61
N SER A 280 15.28 -37.64 19.36
CA SER A 280 14.26 -38.54 19.87
C SER A 280 13.19 -37.85 20.74
N LEU A 281 11.94 -38.23 20.49
CA LEU A 281 10.80 -37.99 21.37
C LEU A 281 10.98 -38.79 22.67
N SER A 282 11.07 -38.09 23.80
CA SER A 282 10.90 -38.68 25.13
C SER A 282 9.48 -38.41 25.61
N ILE A 283 8.68 -39.48 25.66
CA ILE A 283 7.39 -39.55 26.34
C ILE A 283 7.64 -39.91 27.81
N ALA A 284 6.82 -39.32 28.70
CA ALA A 284 6.53 -39.66 30.11
C ALA A 284 7.06 -38.67 31.17
N ASN A 285 6.15 -37.88 31.75
CA ASN A 285 5.47 -38.29 32.98
C ASN A 285 4.26 -37.40 33.28
N LEU A 286 3.09 -38.05 33.33
CA LEU A 286 1.83 -37.51 33.80
C LEU A 286 1.90 -37.31 35.31
N GLY A 287 1.66 -36.07 35.75
CA GLY A 287 1.44 -35.75 37.15
C GLY A 287 0.11 -36.32 37.65
N VAL A 288 0.20 -37.03 38.77
CA VAL A 288 -0.93 -37.41 39.62
C VAL A 288 -1.49 -36.14 40.24
N LEU A 289 -2.74 -35.80 39.92
CA LEU A 289 -3.55 -34.81 40.65
C LEU A 289 -4.62 -35.59 41.40
N GLU A 290 -4.42 -35.69 42.72
CA GLU A 290 -5.38 -36.24 43.66
C GLU A 290 -6.68 -35.43 43.63
N ARG A 291 -7.79 -36.17 43.56
CA ARG A 291 -9.15 -35.65 43.74
C ARG A 291 -9.38 -35.36 45.22
N SER A 292 -9.97 -34.21 45.45
CA SER A 292 -10.68 -33.81 46.67
C SER A 292 -11.94 -34.66 46.83
N ASP A 293 -12.18 -35.17 48.04
CA ASP A 293 -13.51 -35.50 48.57
C ASP A 293 -13.45 -35.32 50.09
N SER A 294 -14.07 -34.25 50.60
CA SER A 294 -14.72 -34.05 51.93
C SER A 294 -14.85 -32.55 52.22
#